data_AF-A0A7C2TGA8-F1
#
_entry.id   AF-A0A7C2TGA8-F1
#
_cell.length_a   1.000
_cell.length_b   1.000
_cell.length_c   1.000
_cell.angle_alpha   90.00
_cell.angle_beta   90.00
_cell.angle_gamma   90.00
#
_symmetry.space_group_name_H-M   'P 1'
#
loop_
_entity.id
_entity.type
_entity.pdbx_description
1 polymer ?
#
loop_
_entity_poly.entity_id
_entity_poly.type
_entity_poly.pdbx_seq_one_letter_code
_entity_poly.pdbx_strand_id
1 'polypeptide(L)' 'MEGIETWLSELVSGDDARAEASLPHLAARPGEVIAALERLLEDSRPDTRWWATRALVELDDEP' A
#
# COMPACT_ATOMS: atom_id res chain seq x y z
N MET A 1 17.07 4.30 -6.03
CA MET A 1 16.26 3.86 -4.88
C MET A 1 14.86 4.32 -5.18
N GLU A 2 13.95 3.38 -5.44
CA GLU A 2 12.54 3.72 -5.68
C GLU A 2 11.93 4.23 -4.36
N GLY A 3 11.23 5.36 -4.44
CA GLY A 3 10.63 6.01 -3.29
C GLY A 3 9.30 5.36 -2.90
N ILE A 4 8.79 5.70 -1.73
CA ILE A 4 7.46 5.27 -1.26
C ILE A 4 6.36 5.61 -2.26
N GLU A 5 6.45 6.77 -2.92
CA GLU A 5 5.50 7.20 -3.94
C GLU A 5 5.41 6.20 -5.11
N THR A 6 6.54 5.59 -5.49
CA THR A 6 6.56 4.53 -6.50
C THR A 6 5.72 3.35 -6.02
N TRP A 7 6.00 2.83 -4.82
CA TRP A 7 5.31 1.65 -4.29
C TRP A 7 3.83 1.89 -4.02
N LEU A 8 3.45 3.10 -3.59
CA LEU A 8 2.04 3.48 -3.47
C LEU A 8 1.35 3.52 -4.84
N SER A 9 2.03 3.97 -5.89
CA SER A 9 1.50 3.93 -7.26
C SER A 9 1.35 2.49 -7.77
N GLU A 10 2.30 1.61 -7.44
CA GLU A 10 2.23 0.18 -7.76
C GLU A 10 1.04 -0.50 -7.06
N LEU A 11 0.86 -0.20 -5.76
CA LEU A 11 -0.22 -0.72 -4.91
C LEU A 11 -1.61 -0.45 -5.50
N VAL A 12 -1.80 0.72 -6.14
CA VAL A 12 -3.10 1.15 -6.68
C VAL A 12 -3.14 1.15 -8.21
N SER A 13 -2.21 0.43 -8.85
CA SER A 13 -2.05 0.38 -10.30
C SER A 13 -3.18 -0.36 -11.02
N GLY A 14 -4.01 -1.13 -10.29
CA GLY A 14 -5.03 -2.02 -10.84
C GLY A 14 -4.47 -3.33 -11.39
N ASP A 15 -3.19 -3.61 -11.15
CA ASP A 15 -2.53 -4.88 -11.44
C ASP A 15 -2.20 -5.56 -10.11
N ASP A 16 -2.91 -6.64 -9.81
CA ASP A 16 -2.80 -7.35 -8.53
C ASP A 16 -1.38 -7.85 -8.26
N ALA A 17 -0.63 -8.25 -9.30
CA ALA A 17 0.73 -8.77 -9.12
C ALA A 17 1.70 -7.64 -8.73
N ARG A 18 1.53 -6.45 -9.33
CA ARG A 18 2.32 -5.26 -8.98
C ARG A 18 1.96 -4.75 -7.60
N ALA A 19 0.67 -4.77 -7.26
CA ALA A 19 0.20 -4.36 -5.95
C ALA A 19 0.75 -5.29 -4.85
N GLU A 20 0.68 -6.61 -5.04
CA GLU A 20 1.24 -7.58 -4.10
C GLU A 20 2.76 -7.43 -3.96
N ALA A 21 3.48 -7.26 -5.06
CA ALA A 21 4.93 -7.07 -5.05
C ALA A 21 5.37 -5.78 -4.32
N SER A 22 4.48 -4.77 -4.23
CA SER A 22 4.78 -3.51 -3.54
C SER A 22 4.70 -3.63 -2.01
N LEU A 23 3.96 -4.61 -1.47
CA LEU A 23 3.67 -4.73 -0.04
C LEU A 23 4.93 -4.79 0.85
N PRO A 24 5.94 -5.65 0.56
CA PRO A 24 7.15 -5.71 1.40
C PRO A 24 7.96 -4.41 1.39
N HIS A 25 7.87 -3.63 0.31
CA HIS A 25 8.58 -2.36 0.17
C HIS A 25 7.92 -1.23 0.98
N LEU A 26 6.59 -1.29 1.12
CA LEU A 26 5.81 -0.40 1.99
C LEU A 26 5.98 -0.79 3.46
N ALA A 27 5.97 -2.10 3.76
CA ALA A 27 6.21 -2.65 5.10
C ALA A 27 7.56 -2.24 5.69
N ALA A 28 8.59 -2.07 4.87
CA ALA A 28 9.89 -1.59 5.33
C ALA A 28 9.89 -0.13 5.86
N ARG A 29 8.80 0.63 5.69
CA ARG A 29 8.73 2.08 6.04
C ARG A 29 7.35 2.49 6.58
N PRO A 30 6.84 1.85 7.66
CA PRO A 30 5.46 2.01 8.11
C PRO A 30 5.15 3.47 8.50
N GLY A 31 6.09 4.15 9.18
CA GLY A 31 5.91 5.55 9.61
C GLY A 31 5.73 6.56 8.48
N GLU A 32 6.12 6.23 7.25
CA GLU A 32 6.00 7.12 6.10
C GLU A 32 4.76 6.80 5.23
N VAL A 33 4.21 5.58 5.32
CA VAL A 33 3.14 5.10 4.44
C VAL A 33 1.76 5.08 5.08
N ILE A 34 1.64 4.98 6.40
CA ILE A 34 0.34 4.82 7.09
C ILE A 34 -0.65 5.92 6.70
N ALA A 35 -0.25 7.19 6.80
CA ALA A 35 -1.13 8.31 6.46
C ALA A 35 -1.56 8.31 4.98
N ALA A 36 -0.72 7.78 4.08
CA ALA A 36 -1.08 7.65 2.68
C ALA A 36 -2.08 6.50 2.46
N LEU A 37 -1.89 5.36 3.11
CA LEU A 37 -2.80 4.22 3.05
C LEU A 37 -4.17 4.55 3.65
N GLU A 38 -4.21 5.28 4.78
CA GLU A 38 -5.46 5.76 5.38
C GLU A 38 -6.25 6.63 4.41
N ARG A 39 -5.59 7.52 3.66
CA ARG A 39 -6.25 8.32 2.62
C ARG A 39 -6.79 7.47 1.47
N LEU A 40 -6.10 6.37 1.11
CA LEU A 40 -6.56 5.47 0.06
C LEU A 40 -7.80 4.67 0.47
N LEU A 41 -8.07 4.50 1.77
CA LEU A 41 -9.33 3.91 2.26
C LEU A 41 -10.56 4.77 1.92
N GLU A 42 -10.38 6.05 1.62
CA GLU A 42 -11.46 6.95 1.21
C GLU A 42 -11.69 6.97 -0.31
N ASP A 43 -10.88 6.25 -1.10
CA ASP A 43 -11.02 6.23 -2.56
C ASP A 43 -12.35 5.58 -2.98
N SER A 44 -12.99 6.17 -3.99
CA SER A 44 -14.22 5.64 -4.58
C SER A 44 -14.05 4.23 -5.18
N ARG A 45 -12.84 3.89 -5.64
CA ARG A 45 -12.50 2.61 -6.27
C ARG A 45 -12.39 1.51 -5.21
N PRO A 46 -13.22 0.46 -5.27
CA PRO A 46 -13.19 -0.64 -4.31
C PRO A 46 -11.83 -1.33 -4.22
N ASP A 47 -11.17 -1.50 -5.37
CA ASP A 47 -9.86 -2.15 -5.46
C ASP A 47 -8.77 -1.37 -4.73
N THR A 48 -8.75 -0.04 -4.88
CA THR A 48 -7.84 0.84 -4.14
C THR A 48 -8.04 0.73 -2.62
N ARG A 49 -9.29 0.70 -2.15
CA ARG A 49 -9.58 0.52 -0.72
C ARG A 49 -9.16 -0.85 -0.20
N TRP A 50 -9.34 -1.89 -1.03
CA TRP A 50 -8.93 -3.25 -0.71
C TRP A 50 -7.41 -3.34 -0.51
N TRP A 51 -6.63 -2.85 -1.47
CA TRP A 51 -5.18 -2.88 -1.38
C TRP A 51 -4.63 -2.01 -0.26
N ALA A 52 -5.25 -0.86 0.02
CA ALA A 52 -4.90 -0.04 1.18
C ALA A 52 -5.14 -0.78 2.51
N THR A 53 -6.27 -1.47 2.64
CA THR A 53 -6.58 -2.29 3.83
C THR A 53 -5.59 -3.44 3.99
N ARG A 54 -5.29 -4.16 2.91
CA ARG A 54 -4.32 -5.26 2.91
C ARG A 54 -2.91 -4.77 3.27
N ALA A 55 -2.48 -3.64 2.71
CA ALA A 55 -1.21 -3.04 3.06
C ALA A 55 -1.14 -2.67 4.54
N LEU A 56 -2.18 -2.06 5.10
CA LEU A 56 -2.24 -1.75 6.54
C LEU A 56 -2.13 -2.99 7.43
N VAL A 57 -2.74 -4.12 7.04
CA VAL A 57 -2.58 -5.40 7.75
C VAL A 57 -1.14 -5.89 7.69
N GLU A 58 -0.50 -5.81 6.52
CA GLU A 58 0.92 -6.20 6.37
C GLU A 58 1.86 -5.37 7.27
N LEU A 59 1.55 -4.08 7.49
CA LEU A 59 2.35 -3.23 8.39
C LEU A 59 2.20 -3.61 9.87
N ASP A 60 1.08 -4.20 10.26
CA ASP A 60 0.78 -4.60 11.65
C ASP A 60 1.27 -6.03 11.96
N ASP A 61 1.54 -6.83 10.92
CA ASP A 61 1.99 -8.23 11.02
C ASP A 61 3.53 -8.35 11.14
N GLU A 62 4.26 -7.24 11.35
CA GLU A 62 5.70 -7.26 11.57
C GLU A 62 6.02 -7.67 13.03
N PRO A 63 6.81 -8.73 13.27
CA PRO A 63 7.07 -9.30 14.61
C PRO A 63 7.99 -8.47 15.52
#